data_AF-A0A3M7CYQ3-F1
#
_entry.id   AF-A0A3M7CYQ3-F1
#
_cell.length_a   1.000
_cell.length_b   1.000
_cell.length_c   1.000
_cell.angle_alpha   90.00
_cell.angle_beta   90.00
_cell.angle_gamma   90.00
#
_symmetry.space_group_name_H-M   'P 1'
#
loop_
_entity.id
_entity.type
_entity.pdbx_description
1 polymer ?
#
loop_
_entity_poly.entity_id
_entity_poly.type
_entity_poly.pdbx_seq_one_letter_code
_entity_poly.pdbx_strand_id
1 'polypeptide(L)'
;MAEGIKVKWTEDIRFVPRDGSKTPFIIAHEFFDALPIHVFQSVPPADPNSTNEQGEKVIQTPTGPIPAPERQRQSAKENQWRELLVGPKPPHRLEEGEPEFEMSMSRAATPHSMYLPETSPRYQALKATDGATIEISPESQAYARDFAIRLGGSNPQESTAANPDAHNFGKAVPSAPKEEPTMKSEPSGAALIIDYGPATTIPANSLRGIKQHEMVSPFLSAGSTDISADVDFMGLAESAINASPGVEVHGPLNQARFLTAMGIEERAAQLVKQAVDKERGGSTGQDKTELTELVKRIDSGWRRLVDTSPHGMGKLYQVMAVLPYKPTGQGEARRRPVGFGGDIQM
;
A
#
# COMPACT_ATOMS: atom_id res chain seq x y z
N MET A 1 42.86 5.42 -3.17
CA MET A 1 41.89 4.31 -3.25
C MET A 1 40.55 4.89 -2.88
N ALA A 2 39.57 4.92 -3.79
CA ALA A 2 38.24 5.38 -3.44
C ALA A 2 37.63 4.34 -2.47
N GLU A 3 37.28 4.76 -1.25
CA GLU A 3 36.48 3.92 -0.36
C GLU A 3 35.18 3.58 -1.10
N GLY A 4 34.90 2.29 -1.29
CA GLY A 4 33.68 1.83 -1.96
C GLY A 4 32.41 2.25 -1.21
N ILE A 5 31.26 2.17 -1.89
CA ILE A 5 29.96 2.45 -1.28
C ILE A 5 29.71 1.43 -0.15
N LYS A 6 29.46 1.93 1.07
CA LYS A 6 29.18 1.08 2.23
C LYS A 6 27.74 0.55 2.18
N VAL A 7 27.59 -0.74 1.97
CA VAL A 7 26.29 -1.43 2.00
C VAL A 7 26.06 -2.06 3.37
N LYS A 8 24.87 -1.87 3.94
CA LYS A 8 24.43 -2.50 5.19
C LYS A 8 23.06 -3.12 4.98
N TRP A 9 22.91 -4.38 5.34
CA TRP A 9 21.64 -5.09 5.31
C TRP A 9 21.01 -5.08 6.69
N THR A 10 19.69 -4.89 6.73
CA THR A 10 18.87 -4.94 7.94
C THR A 10 17.57 -5.62 7.60
N GLU A 11 17.04 -6.42 8.52
CA GLU A 11 15.78 -7.16 8.31
C GLU A 11 14.54 -6.26 8.36
N ASP A 12 14.64 -5.12 9.05
CA ASP A 12 13.51 -4.22 9.31
C ASP A 12 13.98 -2.76 9.31
N ILE A 13 13.13 -1.87 8.83
CA ILE A 13 13.42 -0.43 8.76
C ILE A 13 13.69 0.20 10.13
N ARG A 14 13.18 -0.36 11.22
CA ARG A 14 13.43 0.10 12.59
C ARG A 14 14.91 0.04 12.96
N PHE A 15 15.68 -0.84 12.31
CA PHE A 15 17.14 -0.92 12.50
C PHE A 15 17.92 0.08 11.65
N VAL A 16 17.27 0.75 10.69
CA VAL A 16 17.86 1.86 9.94
C VAL A 16 17.84 3.10 10.83
N PRO A 17 19.00 3.69 11.20
CA PRO A 17 19.05 4.81 12.14
C PRO A 17 18.16 5.98 11.71
N ARG A 18 17.31 6.47 12.63
CA ARG A 18 16.55 7.71 12.48
C ARG A 18 17.43 8.88 12.95
N ASP A 19 18.39 9.27 12.12
CA ASP A 19 19.28 10.40 12.40
C ASP A 19 18.74 11.65 11.71
N GLY A 20 18.27 12.62 12.51
CA GLY A 20 17.71 13.89 12.04
C GLY A 20 18.70 14.74 11.25
N SER A 21 20.00 14.48 11.34
CA SER A 21 21.03 15.16 10.54
C SER A 21 21.20 14.57 9.13
N LYS A 22 20.55 13.44 8.82
CA LYS A 22 20.71 12.74 7.53
C LYS A 22 19.63 13.14 6.53
N THR A 23 20.03 13.03 5.26
CA THR A 23 19.18 13.26 4.09
C THR A 23 18.91 11.92 3.40
N PRO A 24 17.88 11.15 3.82
CA PRO A 24 17.63 9.84 3.26
C PRO A 24 16.99 9.94 1.88
N PHE A 25 17.41 9.03 0.99
CA PHE A 25 16.71 8.72 -0.25
C PHE A 25 16.16 7.30 -0.14
N ILE A 26 14.84 7.17 -0.19
CA ILE A 26 14.12 5.92 0.01
C ILE A 26 13.52 5.51 -1.33
N ILE A 27 13.70 4.25 -1.72
CA ILE A 27 13.07 3.67 -2.91
C ILE A 27 12.33 2.43 -2.44
N ALA A 28 11.02 2.40 -2.69
CA ALA A 28 10.16 1.24 -2.48
C ALA A 28 9.55 0.89 -3.84
N HIS A 29 10.04 -0.18 -4.45
CA HIS A 29 9.65 -0.62 -5.79
C HIS A 29 9.15 -2.06 -5.69
N GLU A 30 7.85 -2.28 -5.94
CA GLU A 30 7.18 -3.58 -5.73
C GLU A 30 7.43 -4.08 -4.29
N PHE A 31 7.04 -3.25 -3.32
CA PHE A 31 7.26 -3.53 -1.90
C PHE A 31 5.95 -3.53 -1.12
N PHE A 32 5.04 -2.60 -1.42
CA PHE A 32 3.82 -2.41 -0.64
C PHE A 32 2.74 -3.41 -1.03
N ASP A 33 2.76 -3.89 -2.27
CA ASP A 33 1.87 -4.91 -2.80
C ASP A 33 2.03 -6.31 -2.17
N ALA A 34 3.22 -6.57 -1.65
CA ALA A 34 3.56 -7.79 -0.92
C ALA A 34 3.26 -7.70 0.58
N LEU A 35 2.86 -6.52 1.09
CA LEU A 35 2.54 -6.35 2.50
C LEU A 35 1.14 -6.89 2.83
N PRO A 36 0.93 -7.39 4.07
CA PRO A 36 -0.37 -7.91 4.49
C PRO A 36 -1.49 -6.88 4.33
N ILE A 37 -2.67 -7.39 3.96
CA ILE A 37 -3.91 -6.62 3.89
C ILE A 37 -4.99 -7.26 4.76
N HIS A 38 -5.89 -6.43 5.27
CA HIS A 38 -7.19 -6.82 5.80
C HIS A 38 -8.27 -6.41 4.80
N VAL A 39 -9.26 -7.29 4.60
CA VAL A 39 -10.38 -7.03 3.71
C VAL A 39 -11.66 -6.94 4.52
N PHE A 40 -12.41 -5.85 4.33
CA PHE A 40 -13.67 -5.60 5.03
C PHE A 40 -14.81 -5.40 4.04
N GLN A 41 -15.99 -5.91 4.37
CA GLN A 41 -17.22 -5.69 3.63
C GLN A 41 -18.28 -5.03 4.51
N SER A 42 -18.96 -4.03 3.98
CA SER A 42 -20.09 -3.37 4.64
C SER A 42 -21.34 -4.23 4.49
N VAL A 43 -21.96 -4.57 5.62
CA VAL A 43 -23.15 -5.41 5.68
C VAL A 43 -24.30 -4.62 6.32
N PRO A 44 -25.48 -4.57 5.69
CA PRO A 44 -26.65 -3.94 6.30
C PRO A 44 -27.06 -4.68 7.58
N PRO A 45 -27.70 -3.98 8.54
CA PRO A 45 -28.25 -4.63 9.72
C PRO A 45 -29.24 -5.72 9.29
N ALA A 46 -29.22 -6.86 10.00
CA ALA A 46 -30.13 -7.96 9.72
C ALA A 46 -31.60 -7.49 9.76
N ASP A 47 -32.39 -7.91 8.78
CA ASP A 47 -33.82 -7.56 8.74
C ASP A 47 -34.51 -8.13 9.99
N PRO A 48 -35.14 -7.29 10.84
CA PRO A 48 -35.84 -7.74 12.03
C PRO A 48 -37.02 -8.70 11.75
N ASN A 49 -37.45 -8.84 10.49
CA ASN A 49 -38.47 -9.78 10.03
C ASN A 49 -37.92 -11.05 9.37
N SER A 50 -36.60 -11.21 9.22
CA SER A 50 -36.02 -12.45 8.70
C SER A 50 -36.15 -13.58 9.74
N THR A 51 -36.92 -14.61 9.41
CA THR A 51 -37.31 -15.69 10.32
C THR A 51 -36.19 -16.69 10.65
N ASN A 52 -34.95 -16.45 10.24
CA ASN A 52 -33.86 -17.44 10.32
C ASN A 52 -32.79 -17.16 11.38
N GLU A 53 -32.93 -16.13 12.20
CA GLU A 53 -32.10 -15.93 13.41
C GLU A 53 -32.99 -15.63 14.63
N GLN A 54 -33.64 -16.66 15.17
CA GLN A 54 -34.24 -16.62 16.52
C GLN A 54 -33.15 -16.77 17.61
N GLY A 55 -32.06 -16.02 17.47
CA GLY A 55 -31.01 -15.91 18.47
C GLY A 55 -31.00 -14.52 19.08
N GLU A 56 -31.34 -14.44 20.37
CA GLU A 56 -31.02 -13.31 21.28
C GLU A 56 -31.96 -12.09 21.30
N LYS A 57 -33.24 -12.29 21.64
CA LYS A 57 -34.07 -11.21 22.23
C LYS A 57 -34.04 -11.17 23.76
N VAL A 58 -33.34 -12.10 24.42
CA VAL A 58 -33.31 -12.24 25.88
C VAL A 58 -31.98 -12.87 26.31
N ILE A 59 -31.23 -12.21 27.19
CA ILE A 59 -30.07 -12.83 27.85
C ILE A 59 -30.62 -13.71 28.98
N GLN A 60 -30.47 -15.02 28.86
CA GLN A 60 -30.80 -15.92 29.97
C GLN A 60 -29.72 -15.83 31.04
N THR A 61 -30.10 -15.30 32.20
CA THR A 61 -29.25 -15.30 33.39
C THR A 61 -29.85 -16.20 34.48
N PRO A 62 -29.06 -16.67 35.46
CA PRO A 62 -29.57 -17.45 36.59
C PRO A 62 -30.68 -16.73 37.38
N THR A 63 -30.76 -15.40 37.26
CA THR A 63 -31.77 -14.52 37.88
C THR A 63 -32.98 -14.23 37.00
N GLY A 64 -33.05 -14.80 35.79
CA GLY A 64 -34.15 -14.65 34.86
C GLY A 64 -33.78 -13.97 33.53
N PRO A 65 -34.75 -13.86 32.62
CA PRO A 65 -34.57 -13.23 31.31
C PRO A 65 -34.37 -11.71 31.45
N ILE A 66 -33.23 -11.19 30.99
CA ILE A 66 -32.95 -9.74 30.97
C ILE A 66 -33.02 -9.22 29.53
N PRO A 67 -33.72 -8.11 29.25
CA PRO A 67 -33.68 -7.47 27.94
C PRO A 67 -32.28 -6.91 27.66
N ALA A 68 -31.82 -7.07 26.41
CA ALA A 68 -30.54 -6.55 25.96
C ALA A 68 -30.46 -5.00 26.14
N PRO A 69 -29.32 -4.45 26.59
CA PRO A 69 -29.15 -3.02 26.86
C PRO A 69 -29.32 -2.16 25.60
N GLU A 70 -29.90 -0.97 25.76
CA GLU A 70 -30.30 -0.05 24.67
C GLU A 70 -29.19 0.35 23.69
N ARG A 71 -27.91 0.30 24.07
CA ARG A 71 -26.78 0.57 23.16
C ARG A 71 -26.71 -0.44 21.99
N GLN A 72 -27.12 -1.69 22.18
CA GLN A 72 -27.23 -2.67 21.08
C GLN A 72 -28.36 -2.33 20.08
N ARG A 73 -29.33 -1.48 20.47
CA ARG A 73 -30.43 -1.07 19.59
C ARG A 73 -30.03 0.03 18.60
N GLN A 74 -29.01 0.84 18.90
CA GLN A 74 -28.51 1.87 17.98
C GLN A 74 -27.60 1.27 16.90
N SER A 75 -26.74 0.30 17.24
CA SER A 75 -25.91 -0.45 16.27
C SER A 75 -26.71 -1.32 15.28
N ALA A 76 -28.02 -1.48 15.51
CA ALA A 76 -28.91 -2.28 14.67
C ALA A 76 -29.55 -1.49 13.52
N LYS A 77 -29.26 -0.19 13.36
CA LYS A 77 -29.84 0.64 12.28
C LYS A 77 -28.85 1.02 11.19
N GLU A 78 -27.56 0.82 11.42
CA GLU A 78 -26.49 1.20 10.49
C GLU A 78 -25.71 -0.03 10.06
N ASN A 79 -25.11 0.08 8.87
CA ASN A 79 -24.27 -0.98 8.34
C ASN A 79 -23.04 -1.20 9.22
N GLN A 80 -22.58 -2.44 9.24
CA GLN A 80 -21.42 -2.85 10.01
C GLN A 80 -20.36 -3.42 9.10
N TRP A 81 -19.11 -3.07 9.37
CA TRP A 81 -17.96 -3.70 8.74
C TRP A 81 -17.78 -5.12 9.28
N ARG A 82 -17.73 -6.08 8.36
CA ARG A 82 -17.34 -7.46 8.61
C ARG A 82 -16.02 -7.75 7.92
N GLU A 83 -15.11 -8.39 8.63
CA GLU A 83 -13.83 -8.83 8.08
C GLU A 83 -14.02 -10.12 7.26
N LEU A 84 -13.36 -10.20 6.11
CA LEU A 84 -13.22 -11.43 5.34
C LEU A 84 -12.00 -12.20 5.88
N LEU A 85 -12.23 -13.44 6.28
CA LEU A 85 -11.27 -14.33 6.92
C LEU A 85 -10.97 -15.51 6.01
N VAL A 86 -9.74 -16.01 6.08
CA VAL A 86 -9.32 -17.22 5.35
C VAL A 86 -9.37 -18.41 6.30
N GLY A 87 -10.05 -19.48 5.87
CA GLY A 87 -10.15 -20.73 6.60
C GLY A 87 -9.82 -21.93 5.72
N PRO A 88 -9.36 -23.05 6.30
CA PRO A 88 -9.16 -24.27 5.52
C PRO A 88 -10.51 -24.81 5.05
N LYS A 89 -10.57 -25.30 3.82
CA LYS A 89 -11.74 -26.05 3.35
C LYS A 89 -11.86 -27.36 4.17
N PRO A 90 -13.09 -27.78 4.54
CA PRO A 90 -13.29 -29.05 5.22
C PRO A 90 -12.78 -30.24 4.38
N PRO A 91 -12.18 -31.29 4.99
CA PRO A 91 -11.58 -32.40 4.26
C PRO A 91 -12.50 -33.13 3.27
N HIS A 92 -13.82 -33.13 3.51
CA HIS A 92 -14.80 -33.75 2.62
C HIS A 92 -15.17 -32.90 1.39
N ARG A 93 -14.73 -31.62 1.35
CA ARG A 93 -14.89 -30.69 0.21
C ARG A 93 -13.55 -30.42 -0.50
N LEU A 94 -12.48 -31.11 -0.13
CA LEU A 94 -11.17 -30.97 -0.76
C LEU A 94 -11.04 -31.96 -1.90
N GLU A 95 -10.92 -31.45 -3.12
CA GLU A 95 -10.57 -32.24 -4.31
C GLU A 95 -9.11 -31.98 -4.72
N GLU A 96 -8.48 -32.95 -5.38
CA GLU A 96 -7.08 -32.85 -5.80
C GLU A 96 -6.91 -31.74 -6.86
N GLY A 97 -5.99 -30.81 -6.63
CA GLY A 97 -5.75 -29.65 -7.50
C GLY A 97 -6.64 -28.44 -7.24
N GLU A 98 -7.57 -28.51 -6.28
CA GLU A 98 -8.37 -27.36 -5.86
C GLU A 98 -7.70 -26.51 -4.76
N PRO A 99 -8.11 -25.24 -4.59
CA PRO A 99 -7.65 -24.42 -3.48
C PRO A 99 -7.96 -25.06 -2.11
N GLU A 100 -6.95 -25.11 -1.25
CA GLU A 100 -7.01 -25.70 0.10
C GLU A 100 -7.73 -24.80 1.11
N PHE A 101 -7.76 -23.50 0.81
CA PHE A 101 -8.39 -22.47 1.64
C PHE A 101 -9.58 -21.82 0.93
N GLU A 102 -10.52 -21.31 1.71
CA GLU A 102 -11.63 -20.49 1.24
C GLU A 102 -11.74 -19.21 2.07
N MET A 103 -12.24 -18.15 1.43
CA MET A 103 -12.54 -16.90 2.10
C MET A 103 -13.99 -16.92 2.60
N SER A 104 -14.20 -16.49 3.84
CA SER A 104 -15.52 -16.42 4.46
C SER A 104 -15.65 -15.13 5.26
N MET A 105 -16.86 -14.59 5.30
CA MET A 105 -17.13 -13.38 6.08
C MET A 105 -17.30 -13.72 7.56
N SER A 106 -16.69 -12.92 8.44
CA SER A 106 -16.89 -13.00 9.87
C SER A 106 -18.36 -12.80 10.25
N ARG A 107 -18.86 -13.62 11.19
CA ARG A 107 -20.26 -13.53 11.66
C ARG A 107 -20.49 -12.30 12.53
N ALA A 108 -19.50 -11.95 13.35
CA ALA A 108 -19.52 -10.81 14.25
C ALA A 108 -18.41 -9.82 13.87
N ALA A 109 -18.51 -8.59 14.36
CA ALA A 109 -17.45 -7.61 14.20
C ALA A 109 -16.16 -8.08 14.89
N THR A 110 -15.03 -7.95 14.20
CA THR A 110 -13.71 -8.23 14.76
C THR A 110 -13.11 -6.93 15.31
N PRO A 111 -12.09 -6.98 16.18
CA PRO A 111 -11.40 -5.76 16.61
C PRO A 111 -10.87 -4.92 15.44
N HIS A 112 -10.35 -5.57 14.40
CA HIS A 112 -9.90 -4.88 13.18
C HIS A 112 -11.06 -4.27 12.41
N SER A 113 -12.19 -4.96 12.27
CA SER A 113 -13.35 -4.43 11.54
C SER A 113 -14.02 -3.25 12.26
N MET A 114 -13.83 -3.12 13.58
CA MET A 114 -14.30 -1.98 14.35
C MET A 114 -13.37 -0.75 14.30
N TYR A 115 -12.09 -0.95 13.98
CA TYR A 115 -11.07 0.11 14.08
C TYR A 115 -10.49 0.53 12.73
N LEU A 116 -10.00 -0.40 11.91
CA LEU A 116 -9.27 -0.07 10.68
C LEU A 116 -10.13 0.70 9.66
N PRO A 117 -11.38 0.33 9.37
CA PRO A 117 -12.24 1.12 8.49
C PRO A 117 -12.60 2.52 9.03
N GLU A 118 -12.34 2.78 10.30
CA GLU A 118 -12.64 4.06 10.96
C GLU A 118 -11.40 4.97 11.00
N THR A 119 -10.23 4.54 10.55
CA THR A 119 -8.99 5.35 10.59
C THR A 119 -8.92 6.44 9.52
N SER A 120 -9.71 6.34 8.45
CA SER A 120 -9.75 7.32 7.36
C SER A 120 -11.19 7.68 7.00
N PRO A 121 -11.50 8.97 6.78
CA PRO A 121 -12.80 9.39 6.25
C PRO A 121 -13.15 8.73 4.91
N ARG A 122 -12.15 8.35 4.11
CA ARG A 122 -12.35 7.66 2.83
C ARG A 122 -13.01 6.29 3.01
N TYR A 123 -12.53 5.52 4.00
CA TYR A 123 -13.08 4.21 4.34
C TYR A 123 -14.47 4.37 4.97
N GLN A 124 -14.62 5.30 5.93
CA GLN A 124 -15.89 5.59 6.59
C GLN A 124 -17.00 5.97 5.61
N ALA A 125 -16.68 6.74 4.56
CA ALA A 125 -17.64 7.17 3.55
C ALA A 125 -18.30 5.99 2.80
N LEU A 126 -17.65 4.83 2.75
CA LEU A 126 -18.19 3.63 2.10
C LEU A 126 -19.04 2.77 3.03
N LYS A 127 -19.07 3.06 4.34
CA LYS A 127 -19.79 2.25 5.33
C LYS A 127 -21.27 2.15 5.02
N ALA A 128 -21.91 3.23 4.57
CA ALA A 128 -23.33 3.24 4.24
C ALA A 128 -23.69 2.54 2.92
N THR A 129 -22.70 2.05 2.16
CA THR A 129 -22.93 1.38 0.88
C THR A 129 -22.97 -0.14 1.08
N ASP A 130 -24.12 -0.75 0.85
CA ASP A 130 -24.33 -2.19 1.00
C ASP A 130 -23.36 -2.99 0.11
N GLY A 131 -22.64 -3.93 0.71
CA GLY A 131 -21.70 -4.79 0.00
C GLY A 131 -20.41 -4.10 -0.43
N ALA A 132 -20.18 -2.83 -0.06
CA ALA A 132 -18.92 -2.15 -0.33
C ALA A 132 -17.76 -2.92 0.33
N THR A 133 -16.73 -3.21 -0.46
CA THR A 133 -15.52 -3.91 -0.01
C THR A 133 -14.36 -2.92 0.00
N ILE A 134 -13.54 -2.97 1.05
CA ILE A 134 -12.31 -2.18 1.18
C ILE A 134 -11.16 -3.07 1.62
N GLU A 135 -9.97 -2.75 1.12
CA GLU A 135 -8.72 -3.39 1.51
C GLU A 135 -7.81 -2.38 2.20
N ILE A 136 -7.29 -2.73 3.37
CA ILE A 136 -6.48 -1.86 4.21
C ILE A 136 -5.21 -2.60 4.61
N SER A 137 -4.04 -2.00 4.39
CA SER A 137 -2.75 -2.49 4.87
C SER A 137 -2.20 -1.59 5.98
N PRO A 138 -2.38 -1.95 7.27
CA PRO A 138 -1.80 -1.20 8.38
C PRO A 138 -0.27 -1.10 8.29
N GLU A 139 0.40 -2.15 7.81
CA GLU A 139 1.84 -2.21 7.61
C GLU A 139 2.28 -1.17 6.57
N SER A 140 1.56 -1.10 5.45
CA SER A 140 1.83 -0.09 4.41
C SER A 140 1.71 1.33 4.95
N GLN A 141 0.65 1.59 5.73
CA GLN A 141 0.46 2.89 6.39
C GLN A 141 1.60 3.21 7.38
N ALA A 142 2.06 2.21 8.14
CA ALA A 142 3.17 2.35 9.07
C ALA A 142 4.51 2.68 8.38
N TYR A 143 4.80 2.04 7.24
CA TYR A 143 5.99 2.35 6.44
C TYR A 143 5.91 3.75 5.82
N ALA A 144 4.76 4.14 5.26
CA ALA A 144 4.56 5.49 4.72
C ALA A 144 4.74 6.57 5.81
N ARG A 145 4.22 6.31 7.02
CA ARG A 145 4.46 7.13 8.22
C ARG A 145 5.94 7.22 8.56
N ASP A 146 6.67 6.09 8.63
CA ASP A 146 8.09 6.08 8.94
C ASP A 146 8.93 6.85 7.90
N PHE A 147 8.62 6.69 6.61
CA PHE A 147 9.26 7.46 5.54
C PHE A 147 9.07 8.96 5.75
N ALA A 148 7.83 9.40 6.02
CA ALA A 148 7.53 10.80 6.25
C ALA A 148 8.27 11.38 7.46
N ILE A 149 8.34 10.65 8.58
CA ILE A 149 9.06 11.06 9.79
C ILE A 149 10.56 11.21 9.50
N ARG A 150 11.16 10.29 8.73
CA ARG A 150 12.58 10.38 8.35
C ARG A 150 12.86 11.60 7.48
N LEU A 151 11.90 12.00 6.65
CA LEU A 151 12.04 13.12 5.71
C LEU A 151 11.79 14.47 6.37
N GLY A 152 10.72 14.60 7.16
CA GLY A 152 10.24 15.88 7.69
C GLY A 152 10.21 16.02 9.22
N GLY A 153 10.52 14.97 9.98
CA GLY A 153 10.37 14.92 11.44
C GLY A 153 8.96 14.50 11.88
N SER A 154 8.80 14.11 13.14
CA SER A 154 7.50 13.64 13.68
C SER A 154 6.50 14.78 13.86
N ASN A 155 5.23 14.53 13.56
CA ASN A 155 4.13 15.44 13.88
C ASN A 155 3.86 15.48 15.40
N PRO A 156 4.00 16.64 16.07
CA PRO A 156 3.71 16.77 17.49
C PRO A 156 2.26 16.43 17.85
N GLN A 157 1.29 16.77 16.99
CA GLN A 157 -0.13 16.56 17.26
C GLN A 157 -0.51 15.06 17.23
N GLU A 158 0.06 14.30 16.30
CA GLU A 158 -0.15 12.85 16.20
C GLU A 158 0.46 12.11 17.41
N SER A 159 1.64 12.55 17.88
CA SER A 159 2.27 11.98 19.09
C SER A 159 1.45 12.18 20.38
N THR A 160 0.53 13.15 20.38
CA THR A 160 -0.41 13.41 21.48
C THR A 160 -1.81 12.84 21.27
N ALA A 161 -2.15 12.40 20.06
CA ALA A 161 -3.47 11.93 19.67
C ALA A 161 -3.75 10.46 20.07
N ALA A 162 -3.29 10.05 21.26
CA ALA A 162 -3.89 8.89 21.92
C ALA A 162 -5.35 9.28 22.23
N ASN A 163 -6.27 8.72 21.44
CA ASN A 163 -7.69 9.05 21.39
C ASN A 163 -8.31 9.10 22.82
N PRO A 164 -8.71 10.27 23.34
CA PRO A 164 -9.30 10.36 24.68
C PRO A 164 -10.68 9.69 24.77
N ASP A 165 -11.34 9.45 23.62
CA ASP A 165 -12.67 8.88 23.51
C ASP A 165 -12.71 7.42 23.01
N ALA A 166 -11.56 6.73 22.97
CA ALA A 166 -11.56 5.29 22.80
C ALA A 166 -12.22 4.65 24.04
N HIS A 167 -13.52 4.37 23.96
CA HIS A 167 -14.20 3.50 24.91
C HIS A 167 -13.46 2.15 24.92
N ASN A 168 -12.57 1.97 25.89
CA ASN A 168 -11.80 0.75 26.11
C ASN A 168 -12.76 -0.43 26.29
N PHE A 169 -12.96 -1.19 25.22
CA PHE A 169 -13.51 -2.54 25.33
C PHE A 169 -12.38 -3.49 25.70
N GLY A 170 -12.29 -3.84 26.99
CA GLY A 170 -11.33 -4.81 27.52
C GLY A 170 -10.21 -4.20 28.38
N LYS A 171 -9.51 -5.08 29.12
CA LYS A 171 -8.35 -4.68 29.94
C LYS A 171 -7.33 -3.96 29.05
N ALA A 172 -6.94 -2.76 29.45
CA ALA A 172 -5.88 -2.00 28.79
C ALA A 172 -4.63 -2.88 28.62
N VAL A 173 -4.38 -3.30 27.39
CA VAL A 173 -3.09 -3.86 26.98
C VAL A 173 -2.09 -2.70 27.12
N PRO A 174 -0.89 -2.91 27.67
CA PRO A 174 0.12 -1.85 27.71
C PRO A 174 0.28 -1.28 26.30
N SER A 175 -0.06 0.00 26.15
CA SER A 175 0.18 0.74 24.91
C SER A 175 1.64 0.51 24.51
N ALA A 176 1.87 0.20 23.23
CA ALA A 176 3.21 0.10 22.66
C ALA A 176 4.11 1.25 23.18
N PRO A 177 5.42 1.02 23.40
CA PRO A 177 6.32 2.05 23.90
C PRO A 177 6.13 3.34 23.11
N LYS A 178 5.89 4.48 23.79
CA LYS A 178 5.79 5.78 23.14
C LYS A 178 7.09 6.01 22.37
N GLU A 179 7.03 5.97 21.04
CA GLU A 179 8.17 6.35 20.20
C GLU A 179 8.56 7.79 20.55
N GLU A 180 9.84 8.02 20.83
CA GLU A 180 10.31 9.38 21.04
C GLU A 180 10.16 10.19 19.74
N PRO A 181 9.60 11.42 19.81
CA PRO A 181 9.45 12.26 18.63
C PRO A 181 10.80 12.48 17.94
N THR A 182 10.87 12.17 16.66
CA THR A 182 12.08 12.44 15.86
C THR A 182 12.05 13.90 15.44
N MET A 183 12.93 14.72 16.03
CA MET A 183 13.10 16.10 15.61
C MET A 183 14.04 16.19 14.42
N LYS A 184 13.65 16.98 13.42
CA LYS A 184 14.47 17.27 12.25
C LYS A 184 14.51 18.78 12.06
N SER A 185 15.71 19.37 12.12
CA SER A 185 15.86 20.84 12.05
C SER A 185 15.42 21.40 10.70
N GLU A 186 15.74 20.67 9.62
CA GLU A 186 15.32 21.00 8.26
C GLU A 186 14.84 19.74 7.55
N PRO A 187 13.58 19.70 7.07
CA PRO A 187 13.09 18.63 6.23
C PRO A 187 13.99 18.41 5.00
N SER A 188 14.41 17.17 4.78
CA SER A 188 15.38 16.84 3.73
C SER A 188 15.27 15.38 3.31
N GLY A 189 15.52 15.10 2.03
CA GLY A 189 15.52 13.75 1.45
C GLY A 189 14.45 13.57 0.39
N ALA A 190 14.18 12.32 0.02
CA ALA A 190 13.03 11.95 -0.83
C ALA A 190 12.67 10.48 -0.62
N ALA A 191 11.40 10.14 -0.79
CA ALA A 191 10.94 8.76 -0.99
C ALA A 191 10.26 8.63 -2.35
N LEU A 192 10.59 7.58 -3.10
CA LEU A 192 9.94 7.22 -4.35
C LEU A 192 9.29 5.84 -4.18
N ILE A 193 7.97 5.79 -4.35
CA ILE A 193 7.15 4.60 -4.21
C ILE A 193 6.64 4.24 -5.60
N ILE A 194 6.94 3.04 -6.07
CA ILE A 194 6.55 2.51 -7.38
C ILE A 194 5.91 1.16 -7.14
N ASP A 195 4.61 1.07 -7.41
CA ASP A 195 3.86 -0.15 -7.18
C ASP A 195 2.60 -0.17 -8.04
N TYR A 196 1.91 -1.30 -8.12
CA TYR A 196 0.62 -1.36 -8.81
C TYR A 196 -0.55 -1.10 -7.86
N GLY A 197 -1.55 -0.41 -8.38
CA GLY A 197 -2.75 -0.10 -7.62
C GLY A 197 -3.56 1.04 -8.23
N PRO A 198 -4.76 1.30 -7.71
CA PRO A 198 -5.58 2.41 -8.15
C PRO A 198 -4.93 3.76 -7.82
N ALA A 199 -5.04 4.71 -8.73
CA ALA A 199 -4.50 6.06 -8.53
C ALA A 199 -5.27 6.88 -7.49
N THR A 200 -6.59 6.65 -7.33
CA THR A 200 -7.45 7.52 -6.49
C THR A 200 -8.51 6.77 -5.68
N THR A 201 -8.89 5.56 -6.07
CA THR A 201 -9.91 4.76 -5.39
C THR A 201 -9.30 3.88 -4.30
N ILE A 202 -10.13 3.44 -3.36
CA ILE A 202 -9.74 2.41 -2.39
C ILE A 202 -9.68 1.06 -3.13
N PRO A 203 -8.62 0.24 -2.96
CA PRO A 203 -8.57 -1.09 -3.53
C PRO A 203 -9.68 -2.00 -3.01
N ALA A 204 -10.16 -2.89 -3.88
CA ALA A 204 -11.16 -3.89 -3.56
C ALA A 204 -11.04 -5.08 -4.51
N ASN A 205 -11.14 -6.30 -3.97
CA ASN A 205 -11.02 -7.56 -4.71
C ASN A 205 -9.70 -7.67 -5.49
N SER A 206 -8.59 -7.19 -4.92
CA SER A 206 -7.30 -7.13 -5.60
C SER A 206 -6.39 -8.32 -5.30
N LEU A 207 -6.63 -9.03 -4.18
CA LEU A 207 -5.82 -10.17 -3.75
C LEU A 207 -5.75 -11.24 -4.84
N ARG A 208 -4.53 -11.60 -5.25
CA ARG A 208 -4.28 -12.53 -6.35
C ARG A 208 -3.06 -13.40 -6.10
N GLY A 209 -3.09 -14.59 -6.72
CA GLY A 209 -1.95 -15.48 -6.80
C GLY A 209 -1.27 -15.37 -8.16
N ILE A 210 0.05 -15.38 -8.18
CA ILE A 210 0.85 -15.42 -9.40
C ILE A 210 1.77 -16.63 -9.34
N LYS A 211 1.73 -17.47 -10.38
CA LYS A 211 2.60 -18.64 -10.49
C LYS A 211 2.98 -18.84 -11.95
N GLN A 212 4.29 -18.99 -12.22
CA GLN A 212 4.82 -19.17 -13.58
C GLN A 212 4.34 -18.10 -14.59
N HIS A 213 4.19 -16.86 -14.13
CA HIS A 213 3.65 -15.71 -14.90
C HIS A 213 2.16 -15.83 -15.30
N GLU A 214 1.41 -16.71 -14.66
CA GLU A 214 -0.04 -16.83 -14.82
C GLU A 214 -0.78 -16.49 -13.52
N MET A 215 -1.97 -15.92 -13.69
CA MET A 215 -2.88 -15.62 -12.59
C MET A 215 -3.51 -16.91 -12.09
N VAL A 216 -3.33 -17.20 -10.81
CA VAL A 216 -3.91 -18.38 -10.13
C VAL A 216 -4.69 -17.92 -8.91
N SER A 217 -5.49 -18.84 -8.35
CA SER A 217 -6.14 -18.57 -7.07
C SER A 217 -5.07 -18.32 -5.98
N PRO A 218 -5.20 -17.26 -5.15
CA PRO A 218 -4.28 -17.01 -4.04
C PRO A 218 -4.33 -18.12 -2.96
N PHE A 219 -5.38 -18.96 -2.99
CA PHE A 219 -5.60 -20.04 -2.04
C PHE A 219 -5.08 -21.41 -2.52
N LEU A 220 -4.42 -21.46 -3.68
CA LEU A 220 -3.84 -22.67 -4.25
C LEU A 220 -2.36 -22.81 -3.86
N SER A 221 -1.97 -23.99 -3.38
CA SER A 221 -0.57 -24.36 -3.08
C SER A 221 0.15 -23.32 -2.21
N ALA A 222 -0.42 -23.00 -1.04
CA ALA A 222 0.06 -21.96 -0.14
C ALA A 222 1.58 -22.09 0.15
N GLY A 223 2.29 -20.96 0.10
CA GLY A 223 3.75 -20.91 0.24
C GLY A 223 4.55 -21.16 -1.06
N SER A 224 3.92 -21.65 -2.12
CA SER A 224 4.54 -21.80 -3.46
C SER A 224 3.94 -20.90 -4.54
N THR A 225 2.86 -20.20 -4.21
CA THR A 225 2.18 -19.21 -5.04
C THR A 225 2.56 -17.83 -4.51
N ASP A 226 2.99 -16.94 -5.39
CA ASP A 226 3.28 -15.56 -5.03
C ASP A 226 1.96 -14.81 -4.82
N ILE A 227 1.87 -13.99 -3.76
CA ILE A 227 0.62 -13.33 -3.35
C ILE A 227 0.83 -11.83 -3.39
N SER A 228 -0.17 -11.15 -3.94
CA SER A 228 -0.08 -9.79 -4.41
C SER A 228 -1.41 -9.07 -4.17
N ALA A 229 -1.36 -7.79 -3.80
CA ALA A 229 -2.55 -6.94 -3.62
C ALA A 229 -2.30 -5.51 -4.11
N ASP A 230 -3.34 -4.83 -4.59
CA ASP A 230 -3.25 -3.45 -5.05
C ASP A 230 -2.95 -2.49 -3.89
N VAL A 231 -2.05 -1.53 -4.14
CA VAL A 231 -1.67 -0.52 -3.17
C VAL A 231 -2.68 0.63 -3.11
N ASP A 232 -3.16 0.98 -1.91
CA ASP A 232 -3.94 2.21 -1.67
C ASP A 232 -3.03 3.43 -1.60
N PHE A 233 -2.63 3.96 -2.76
CA PHE A 233 -1.75 5.12 -2.85
C PHE A 233 -2.26 6.35 -2.08
N MET A 234 -3.57 6.58 -2.09
CA MET A 234 -4.15 7.68 -1.32
C MET A 234 -4.08 7.43 0.19
N GLY A 235 -4.17 6.16 0.63
CA GLY A 235 -3.94 5.77 2.03
C GLY A 235 -2.49 5.97 2.47
N LEU A 236 -1.52 5.68 1.58
CA LEU A 236 -0.10 6.01 1.82
C LEU A 236 0.10 7.52 1.94
N ALA A 237 -0.52 8.31 1.06
CA ALA A 237 -0.41 9.77 1.08
C ALA A 237 -0.99 10.37 2.36
N GLU A 238 -2.17 9.92 2.78
CA GLU A 238 -2.83 10.33 4.03
C GLU A 238 -1.92 10.01 5.24
N SER A 239 -1.39 8.79 5.30
CA SER A 239 -0.50 8.36 6.37
C SER A 239 0.78 9.20 6.43
N ALA A 240 1.40 9.49 5.29
CA ALA A 240 2.61 10.30 5.21
C ALA A 240 2.36 11.76 5.65
N ILE A 241 1.27 12.38 5.21
CA ILE A 241 0.95 13.78 5.53
C ILE A 241 0.59 13.91 7.02
N ASN A 242 -0.18 12.97 7.58
CA ASN A 242 -0.56 12.98 8.99
C ASN A 242 0.65 12.80 9.91
N ALA A 243 1.59 11.95 9.50
CA ALA A 243 2.81 11.64 10.25
C ALA A 243 3.79 12.79 10.40
N SER A 244 3.82 13.72 9.44
CA SER A 244 4.81 14.80 9.40
C SER A 244 4.27 16.04 8.64
N PRO A 245 4.12 17.20 9.29
CA PRO A 245 3.81 18.45 8.59
C PRO A 245 4.98 18.93 7.72
N GLY A 246 6.18 18.37 7.90
CA GLY A 246 7.38 18.70 7.13
C GLY A 246 7.47 18.03 5.76
N VAL A 247 6.44 17.29 5.31
CA VAL A 247 6.43 16.65 3.99
C VAL A 247 5.25 17.06 3.12
N GLU A 248 5.40 16.86 1.82
CA GLU A 248 4.34 16.88 0.83
C GLU A 248 4.41 15.63 -0.05
N VAL A 249 3.26 15.25 -0.61
CA VAL A 249 3.13 14.10 -1.51
C VAL A 249 2.83 14.58 -2.93
N HIS A 250 3.48 13.96 -3.90
CA HIS A 250 3.26 14.16 -5.34
C HIS A 250 2.88 12.84 -6.00
N GLY A 251 1.93 12.87 -6.93
CA GLY A 251 1.34 11.68 -7.54
C GLY A 251 0.16 11.12 -6.73
N PRO A 252 -0.21 9.84 -6.95
CA PRO A 252 0.41 8.91 -7.87
C PRO A 252 0.26 9.35 -9.33
N LEU A 253 1.23 8.99 -10.18
CA LEU A 253 1.10 9.08 -11.63
C LEU A 253 1.40 7.75 -12.30
N ASN A 254 0.82 7.54 -13.48
CA ASN A 254 1.12 6.38 -14.31
C ASN A 254 2.64 6.27 -14.59
N GLN A 255 3.20 5.08 -14.40
CA GLN A 255 4.61 4.78 -14.65
C GLN A 255 5.08 5.21 -16.03
N ALA A 256 4.26 5.00 -17.08
CA ALA A 256 4.60 5.45 -18.42
C ALA A 256 4.91 6.95 -18.46
N ARG A 257 4.07 7.77 -17.82
CA ARG A 257 4.27 9.22 -17.78
C ARG A 257 5.51 9.60 -17.00
N PHE A 258 5.78 8.91 -15.89
CA PHE A 258 6.97 9.13 -15.08
C PHE A 258 8.25 8.82 -15.87
N LEU A 259 8.34 7.61 -16.44
CA LEU A 259 9.51 7.14 -17.16
C LEU A 259 9.78 7.95 -18.44
N THR A 260 8.74 8.30 -19.20
CA THR A 260 8.89 9.21 -20.34
C THR A 260 9.38 10.58 -19.89
N ALA A 261 8.83 11.15 -18.82
CA ALA A 261 9.30 12.43 -18.28
C ALA A 261 10.75 12.38 -17.75
N MET A 262 11.22 11.19 -17.32
CA MET A 262 12.61 10.96 -16.89
C MET A 262 13.56 10.62 -18.05
N GLY A 263 13.08 10.59 -19.30
CA GLY A 263 13.90 10.40 -20.49
C GLY A 263 14.28 8.94 -20.78
N ILE A 264 13.37 7.99 -20.53
CA ILE A 264 13.63 6.56 -20.77
C ILE A 264 13.93 6.26 -22.25
N GLU A 265 13.30 6.98 -23.18
CA GLU A 265 13.46 6.79 -24.63
C GLU A 265 14.87 7.20 -25.08
N GLU A 266 15.33 8.36 -24.62
CA GLU A 266 16.65 8.89 -24.86
C GLU A 266 17.71 7.95 -24.27
N ARG A 267 17.46 7.43 -23.06
CA ARG A 267 18.36 6.47 -22.42
C ARG A 267 18.44 5.17 -23.20
N ALA A 268 17.31 4.63 -23.67
CA ALA A 268 17.29 3.43 -24.49
C ALA A 268 18.07 3.63 -25.81
N ALA A 269 17.88 4.77 -26.48
CA ALA A 269 18.61 5.12 -27.69
C ALA A 269 20.12 5.22 -27.45
N GLN A 270 20.55 5.81 -26.32
CA GLN A 270 21.96 5.87 -25.94
C GLN A 270 22.55 4.47 -25.67
N LEU A 271 21.82 3.59 -24.99
CA LEU A 271 22.27 2.22 -24.72
C LEU A 271 22.45 1.42 -26.01
N VAL A 272 21.51 1.53 -26.95
CA VAL A 272 21.63 0.92 -28.29
C VAL A 272 22.85 1.46 -29.02
N LYS A 273 23.04 2.79 -29.05
CA LYS A 273 24.20 3.41 -29.69
C LYS A 273 25.52 2.92 -29.11
N GLN A 274 25.65 2.89 -27.78
CA GLN A 274 26.86 2.41 -27.11
C GLN A 274 27.16 0.94 -27.42
N ALA A 275 26.14 0.09 -27.49
CA ALA A 275 26.31 -1.32 -27.86
C ALA A 275 26.84 -1.45 -29.30
N VAL A 276 26.29 -0.69 -30.25
CA VAL A 276 26.73 -0.66 -31.65
C VAL A 276 28.17 -0.11 -31.78
N ASP A 277 28.50 0.97 -31.08
CA ASP A 277 29.84 1.56 -31.14
C ASP A 277 30.92 0.62 -30.56
N LYS A 278 30.57 -0.14 -29.50
CA LYS A 278 31.46 -1.14 -28.90
C LYS A 278 31.74 -2.31 -29.85
N GLU A 279 30.74 -2.78 -30.60
CA GLU A 279 30.93 -3.82 -31.63
C GLU A 279 31.84 -3.32 -32.76
N ARG A 280 31.70 -2.06 -33.19
CA ARG A 280 32.54 -1.46 -34.25
C ARG A 280 34.00 -1.24 -33.84
N GLY A 281 34.26 -1.00 -32.55
CA GLY A 281 35.59 -0.70 -32.01
C GLY A 281 36.38 -1.92 -31.51
N GLY A 282 35.77 -3.10 -31.42
CA GLY A 282 36.39 -4.33 -30.93
C GLY A 282 36.75 -5.32 -32.03
N SER A 283 38.01 -5.76 -32.10
CA SER A 283 38.49 -6.85 -32.98
C SER A 283 38.05 -8.26 -32.55
N THR A 284 37.18 -8.37 -31.55
CA THR A 284 36.57 -9.62 -31.12
C THR A 284 35.21 -9.71 -31.79
N GLY A 285 35.06 -10.64 -32.73
CA GLY A 285 33.78 -10.96 -33.36
C GLY A 285 32.78 -11.47 -32.33
N GLN A 286 32.19 -10.56 -31.55
CA GLN A 286 30.92 -10.81 -30.90
C GLN A 286 29.93 -11.12 -32.02
N ASP A 287 29.20 -12.20 -31.84
CA ASP A 287 28.28 -12.71 -32.84
C ASP A 287 27.26 -11.60 -33.15
N LYS A 288 27.09 -11.20 -34.41
CA LYS A 288 26.08 -10.19 -34.81
C LYS A 288 24.69 -10.53 -34.27
N THR A 289 24.47 -11.82 -34.01
CA THR A 289 23.33 -12.39 -33.32
C THR A 289 23.16 -11.83 -31.89
N GLU A 290 24.22 -11.81 -31.07
CA GLU A 290 24.20 -11.27 -29.69
C GLU A 290 23.84 -9.79 -29.65
N LEU A 291 24.42 -8.97 -30.54
CA LEU A 291 24.07 -7.55 -30.61
C LEU A 291 22.60 -7.36 -31.00
N THR A 292 22.13 -8.12 -31.99
CA THR A 292 20.74 -8.07 -32.43
C THR A 292 19.78 -8.42 -31.29
N GLU A 293 20.09 -9.46 -30.51
CA GLU A 293 19.32 -9.85 -29.33
C GLU A 293 19.35 -8.79 -28.22
N LEU A 294 20.52 -8.20 -27.96
CA LEU A 294 20.66 -7.12 -26.97
C LEU A 294 19.81 -5.90 -27.34
N VAL A 295 19.87 -5.45 -28.60
CA VAL A 295 19.08 -4.32 -29.10
C VAL A 295 17.58 -4.64 -29.02
N LYS A 296 17.16 -5.84 -29.42
CA LYS A 296 15.77 -6.28 -29.27
C LYS A 296 15.30 -6.28 -27.82
N ARG A 297 16.15 -6.73 -26.89
CA ARG A 297 15.83 -6.74 -25.45
C ARG A 297 15.73 -5.34 -24.86
N ILE A 298 16.60 -4.42 -25.27
CA ILE A 298 16.51 -3.02 -24.86
C ILE A 298 15.19 -2.45 -25.37
N ASP A 299 14.92 -2.56 -26.67
CA ASP A 299 13.73 -1.98 -27.30
C ASP A 299 12.43 -2.55 -26.73
N SER A 300 12.33 -3.88 -26.61
CA SER A 300 11.13 -4.52 -26.04
C SER A 300 10.95 -4.19 -24.55
N GLY A 301 12.05 -4.11 -23.79
CA GLY A 301 12.04 -3.84 -22.36
C GLY A 301 11.48 -2.46 -22.03
N TRP A 302 12.04 -1.39 -22.61
CA TRP A 302 11.57 -0.03 -22.31
C TRP A 302 10.14 0.19 -22.83
N ARG A 303 9.79 -0.35 -24.00
CA ARG A 303 8.42 -0.28 -24.55
C ARG A 303 7.41 -0.94 -23.63
N ARG A 304 7.72 -2.11 -23.06
CA ARG A 304 6.85 -2.79 -22.10
C ARG A 304 6.62 -1.94 -20.84
N LEU A 305 7.66 -1.26 -20.34
CA LEU A 305 7.58 -0.43 -19.14
C LEU A 305 6.67 0.80 -19.32
N VAL A 306 6.55 1.33 -20.54
CA VAL A 306 5.72 2.50 -20.86
C VAL A 306 4.42 2.14 -21.59
N ASP A 307 4.19 0.88 -21.95
CA ASP A 307 2.99 0.46 -22.65
C ASP A 307 1.75 0.69 -21.78
N THR A 308 0.82 1.52 -22.28
CA THR A 308 -0.43 1.85 -21.61
C THR A 308 -1.60 0.97 -22.05
N SER A 309 -1.35 -0.07 -22.85
CA SER A 309 -2.34 -1.09 -23.19
C SER A 309 -2.80 -1.85 -21.93
N PRO A 310 -3.94 -2.57 -21.98
CA PRO A 310 -4.43 -3.33 -20.81
C PRO A 310 -3.44 -4.38 -20.26
N HIS A 311 -2.47 -4.82 -21.06
CA HIS A 311 -1.46 -5.81 -20.68
C HIS A 311 -0.08 -5.17 -20.45
N GLY A 312 0.03 -3.86 -20.66
CA GLY A 312 1.25 -3.09 -20.49
C GLY A 312 1.45 -2.59 -19.06
N MET A 313 2.71 -2.42 -18.65
CA MET A 313 3.03 -2.02 -17.28
C MET A 313 2.80 -0.52 -17.04
N GLY A 314 2.73 0.28 -18.10
CA GLY A 314 2.77 1.74 -18.04
C GLY A 314 1.56 2.39 -17.37
N LYS A 315 0.39 1.75 -17.38
CA LYS A 315 -0.81 2.21 -16.66
C LYS A 315 -1.03 1.47 -15.34
N LEU A 316 -0.63 0.19 -15.29
CA LEU A 316 -0.81 -0.65 -14.11
C LEU A 316 0.00 -0.12 -12.92
N TYR A 317 1.26 0.25 -13.17
CA TYR A 317 2.14 0.81 -12.17
C TYR A 317 1.90 2.31 -11.98
N GLN A 318 1.95 2.71 -10.73
CA GLN A 318 1.81 4.07 -10.27
C GLN A 318 3.08 4.50 -9.52
N VAL A 319 3.42 5.78 -9.64
CA VAL A 319 4.62 6.38 -9.05
C VAL A 319 4.21 7.53 -8.16
N MET A 320 4.59 7.46 -6.89
CA MET A 320 4.36 8.49 -5.88
C MET A 320 5.69 8.95 -5.28
N ALA A 321 5.81 10.25 -5.01
CA ALA A 321 6.93 10.80 -4.27
C ALA A 321 6.47 11.45 -2.97
N VAL A 322 7.19 11.16 -1.88
CA VAL A 322 7.09 11.91 -0.62
C VAL A 322 8.35 12.76 -0.51
N LEU A 323 8.17 14.07 -0.37
CA LEU A 323 9.27 15.04 -0.39
C LEU A 323 9.14 16.02 0.78
N PRO A 324 10.25 16.66 1.19
CA PRO A 324 10.19 17.81 2.09
C PRO A 324 9.21 18.87 1.60
N TYR A 325 8.35 19.34 2.50
CA TYR A 325 7.39 20.40 2.23
C TYR A 325 8.13 21.68 1.88
N LYS A 326 7.73 22.30 0.77
CA LYS A 326 8.20 23.63 0.37
C LYS A 326 6.99 24.57 0.31
N PRO A 327 6.89 25.59 1.17
CA PRO A 327 5.83 26.58 1.10
C PRO A 327 5.77 27.21 -0.29
N THR A 328 4.57 27.40 -0.82
CA THR A 328 4.37 28.12 -2.08
C THR A 328 4.26 29.61 -1.78
N GLY A 329 5.11 30.45 -2.38
CA GLY A 329 5.01 31.89 -2.23
C GLY A 329 3.70 32.45 -2.80
N GLN A 330 3.29 33.64 -2.34
CA GLN A 330 2.10 34.29 -2.89
C GLN A 330 2.26 34.54 -4.40
N GLY A 331 1.34 34.00 -5.21
CA GLY A 331 1.38 34.12 -6.66
C GLY A 331 2.31 33.13 -7.37
N GLU A 332 3.01 32.27 -6.64
CA GLU A 332 3.85 31.22 -7.23
C GLU A 332 3.03 29.96 -7.53
N ALA A 333 3.44 29.23 -8.57
CA ALA A 333 2.90 27.89 -8.80
C ALA A 333 3.46 26.92 -7.76
N ARG A 334 2.63 25.98 -7.30
CA ARG A 334 3.09 24.89 -6.42
C ARG A 334 4.26 24.15 -7.08
N ARG A 335 5.29 23.83 -6.29
CA ARG A 335 6.45 23.06 -6.76
C ARG A 335 5.97 21.80 -7.48
N ARG A 336 6.56 21.51 -8.63
CA ARG A 336 6.47 20.20 -9.28
C ARG A 336 7.87 19.60 -9.28
N PRO A 337 8.07 18.39 -8.73
CA PRO A 337 9.36 17.73 -8.77
C PRO A 337 9.63 17.13 -10.16
N VAL A 338 10.91 16.83 -10.40
CA VAL A 338 11.37 16.15 -11.63
C VAL A 338 10.62 14.82 -11.78
N GLY A 339 10.12 14.53 -12.98
CA GLY A 339 9.29 13.35 -13.27
C GLY A 339 7.80 13.51 -12.94
N PHE A 340 7.39 14.57 -12.22
CA PHE A 340 6.00 14.87 -11.87
C PHE A 340 5.51 16.17 -12.56
N GLY A 341 6.08 16.48 -13.72
CA GLY A 341 5.79 17.69 -14.50
C GLY A 341 6.55 18.94 -14.06
N GLY A 342 7.59 18.79 -13.24
CA GLY A 342 8.60 19.81 -12.97
C GLY A 342 9.85 19.63 -13.83
N ASP A 343 10.66 20.68 -13.90
CA ASP A 343 11.90 20.71 -14.67
C ASP A 343 13.11 20.99 -13.77
N ILE A 344 14.31 20.70 -14.26
CA ILE A 344 15.57 21.07 -13.62
C ILE A 344 15.91 22.48 -14.11
N GLN A 345 15.80 23.48 -13.23
CA GLN A 345 16.38 24.79 -13.52
C GLN A 345 17.91 24.61 -13.58
N MET A 346 18.48 24.77 -14.77
CA MET A 346 19.94 24.78 -14.99
C MET A 346 20.58 26.06 -14.48
#